data_AF-A0A965NZB2-F1
#
_entry.id   AF-A0A965NZB2-F1
#
_cell.length_a   1.000
_cell.length_b   1.000
_cell.length_c   1.000
_cell.angle_alpha   90.00
_cell.angle_beta   90.00
_cell.angle_gamma   90.00
#
_symmetry.space_group_name_H-M   'P 1'
#
loop_
_entity.id
_entity.type
_entity.pdbx_description
1 polymer ?
#
loop_
_entity_poly.entity_id
_entity_poly.type
_entity_poly.pdbx_seq_one_letter_code
_entity_poly.pdbx_strand_id
1 'polypeptide(L)'
;METLPGALAALAASAQFVTWYAYPSATRPGKTDKVPTLWHSGAPCNAHDAANWTDAATAIATQHLADRGYGSGVGFVFTDADPFFCADVDGAHDGSAWSPLALELVARFPGAAVEVSHSGRGLHII
;
A
#
# COMPACT_ATOMS: atom_id res chain seq x y z
N MET A 1 -0.91 -9.70 -4.30
CA MET A 1 -1.78 -10.11 -3.17
C MET A 1 -2.95 -10.90 -3.74
N GLU A 2 -3.33 -12.04 -3.16
CA GLU A 2 -4.47 -12.86 -3.64
C GLU A 2 -5.78 -12.57 -2.90
N THR A 3 -5.70 -12.20 -1.63
CA THR A 3 -6.84 -11.80 -0.80
C THR A 3 -6.44 -10.68 0.15
N LEU A 4 -7.40 -9.85 0.58
CA LEU A 4 -7.14 -8.83 1.58
C LEU A 4 -6.85 -9.52 2.93
N PRO A 5 -5.71 -9.25 3.58
CA PRO A 5 -5.38 -9.83 4.87
C PRO A 5 -6.46 -9.54 5.91
N GLY A 6 -6.75 -10.53 6.78
CA GLY A 6 -7.80 -10.39 7.81
C GLY A 6 -7.60 -9.17 8.73
N ALA A 7 -6.35 -8.81 9.03
CA ALA A 7 -6.02 -7.62 9.81
C ALA A 7 -6.48 -6.31 9.13
N LEU A 8 -6.54 -6.28 7.79
CA LEU A 8 -6.96 -5.13 6.99
C LEU A 8 -8.43 -5.19 6.59
N ALA A 9 -9.21 -6.18 7.07
CA ALA A 9 -10.59 -6.38 6.64
C ALA A 9 -11.49 -5.16 6.89
N ALA A 10 -11.20 -4.35 7.90
CA ALA A 10 -11.94 -3.11 8.17
C ALA A 10 -11.87 -2.11 7.02
N LEU A 11 -10.77 -2.08 6.25
CA LEU A 11 -10.62 -1.20 5.09
C LEU A 11 -11.61 -1.58 3.97
N ALA A 12 -12.03 -2.83 3.87
CA ALA A 12 -12.97 -3.30 2.85
C ALA A 12 -14.38 -2.70 2.99
N ALA A 13 -14.69 -2.05 4.11
CA ALA A 13 -15.94 -1.30 4.29
C ALA A 13 -16.02 -0.06 3.38
N SER A 14 -14.88 0.43 2.86
CA SER A 14 -14.79 1.60 1.98
C SER A 14 -14.35 1.21 0.57
N ALA A 15 -15.01 1.75 -0.46
CA ALA A 15 -14.57 1.63 -1.85
C ALA A 15 -13.47 2.66 -2.18
N GLN A 16 -12.35 2.58 -1.44
CA GLN A 16 -11.22 3.51 -1.48
C GLN A 16 -9.92 2.81 -1.96
N PHE A 17 -10.04 1.70 -2.69
CA PHE A 17 -8.89 0.97 -3.20
C PHE A 17 -8.48 1.45 -4.58
N VAL A 18 -7.18 1.42 -4.83
CA VAL A 18 -6.55 1.71 -6.13
C VAL A 18 -5.54 0.62 -6.45
N THR A 19 -5.13 0.52 -7.70
CA THR A 19 -3.97 -0.29 -8.09
C THR A 19 -2.75 0.61 -8.25
N TRP A 20 -1.54 0.07 -8.09
CA TRP A 20 -0.30 0.82 -8.33
C TRP A 20 0.70 -0.02 -9.08
N TYR A 21 1.68 0.66 -9.69
CA TYR A 21 2.83 0.03 -10.34
C TYR A 21 4.12 0.74 -9.93
N ALA A 22 5.20 -0.03 -9.76
CA ALA A 22 6.52 0.48 -9.43
C ALA A 22 7.29 0.86 -10.70
N TYR A 23 7.54 2.15 -10.92
CA TYR A 23 8.35 2.65 -12.03
C TYR A 23 9.80 2.92 -11.56
N PRO A 24 10.84 2.60 -12.35
CA PRO A 24 12.22 3.00 -12.03
C PRO A 24 12.32 4.51 -11.80
N SER A 25 12.82 4.92 -10.64
CA SER A 25 12.81 6.33 -10.28
C SER A 25 13.76 7.14 -11.16
N ALA A 26 13.24 8.21 -11.78
CA ALA A 26 14.03 9.09 -12.66
C ALA A 26 15.10 9.88 -11.89
N THR A 27 14.93 10.05 -10.58
CA THR A 27 15.80 10.87 -9.72
C THR A 27 16.59 10.04 -8.69
N ARG A 28 16.23 8.78 -8.48
CA ARG A 28 16.85 7.90 -7.47
C ARG A 28 17.30 6.58 -8.11
N PRO A 29 18.53 6.53 -8.66
CA PRO A 29 19.06 5.34 -9.33
C PRO A 29 18.94 4.08 -8.46
N GLY A 30 18.41 3.00 -9.01
CA GLY A 30 18.19 1.72 -8.31
C GLY A 30 17.00 1.72 -7.34
N LYS A 31 16.19 2.78 -7.30
CA LYS A 31 14.92 2.83 -6.56
C LYS A 31 13.73 2.87 -7.52
N THR A 32 12.54 2.63 -6.98
CA THR A 32 11.27 2.76 -7.71
C THR A 32 10.38 3.84 -7.08
N ASP A 33 9.60 4.49 -7.92
CA ASP A 33 8.46 5.34 -7.55
C ASP A 33 7.18 4.51 -7.70
N LYS A 34 6.28 4.57 -6.71
CA LYS A 34 4.96 3.91 -6.81
C LYS A 34 3.98 4.88 -7.46
N VAL A 35 3.45 4.51 -8.61
CA VAL A 35 2.50 5.32 -9.38
C VAL A 35 1.11 4.69 -9.25
N PRO A 36 0.11 5.41 -8.73
CA PRO A 36 -1.28 4.96 -8.76
C PRO A 36 -1.79 4.78 -10.19
N THR A 37 -2.66 3.81 -10.39
CA THR A 37 -3.18 3.40 -11.70
C THR A 37 -4.68 3.12 -11.65
N LEU A 38 -5.34 3.31 -12.78
CA LEU A 38 -6.74 2.93 -12.97
C LEU A 38 -6.88 1.40 -12.89
N TRP A 39 -7.75 0.93 -12.01
CA TRP A 39 -7.99 -0.50 -11.80
C TRP A 39 -8.51 -1.22 -13.06
N HIS A 40 -9.12 -0.54 -14.02
CA HIS A 40 -9.68 -1.14 -15.24
C HIS A 40 -8.75 -1.11 -16.46
N SER A 41 -7.66 -0.34 -16.43
CA SER A 41 -6.76 -0.19 -17.59
C SER A 41 -5.26 -0.25 -17.26
N GLY A 42 -4.89 -0.10 -15.99
CA GLY A 42 -3.50 0.00 -15.54
C GLY A 42 -2.81 1.30 -15.99
N ALA A 43 -3.55 2.29 -16.50
CA ALA A 43 -2.99 3.59 -16.86
C ALA A 43 -2.76 4.45 -15.60
N PRO A 44 -1.72 5.31 -15.54
CA PRO A 44 -1.50 6.22 -14.42
C PRO A 44 -2.71 7.09 -14.12
N CYS A 45 -3.01 7.31 -12.83
CA CYS A 45 -4.14 8.15 -12.41
C CYS A 45 -3.82 8.98 -11.17
N ASN A 46 -4.70 9.93 -10.86
CA ASN A 46 -4.68 10.63 -9.59
C ASN A 46 -5.36 9.76 -8.53
N ALA A 47 -4.62 9.33 -7.50
CA ALA A 47 -5.17 8.56 -6.39
C ALA A 47 -6.15 9.36 -5.52
N HIS A 48 -6.12 10.69 -5.55
CA HIS A 48 -7.02 11.52 -4.74
C HIS A 48 -8.33 11.87 -5.46
N ASP A 49 -8.53 11.39 -6.68
CA ASP A 49 -9.80 11.49 -7.38
C ASP A 49 -10.63 10.22 -7.12
N ALA A 50 -11.74 10.39 -6.40
CA ALA A 50 -12.62 9.31 -5.98
C ALA A 50 -13.23 8.51 -7.14
N ALA A 51 -13.30 9.09 -8.35
CA ALA A 51 -13.75 8.38 -9.54
C ALA A 51 -12.81 7.23 -9.95
N ASN A 52 -11.56 7.25 -9.47
CA ASN A 52 -10.54 6.23 -9.78
C ASN A 52 -10.51 5.08 -8.75
N TRP A 53 -11.30 5.16 -7.68
CA TRP A 53 -11.32 4.15 -6.63
C TRP A 53 -12.22 2.98 -6.99
N THR A 54 -12.02 1.87 -6.28
CA THR A 54 -12.85 0.67 -6.38
C THR A 54 -12.86 -0.09 -5.06
N ASP A 55 -13.56 -1.21 -5.01
CA ASP A 55 -13.55 -2.13 -3.87
C ASP A 55 -12.27 -2.99 -3.83
N ALA A 56 -12.02 -3.62 -2.67
CA ALA A 56 -10.82 -4.43 -2.46
C ALA A 56 -10.72 -5.62 -3.43
N ALA A 57 -11.84 -6.30 -3.70
CA ALA A 57 -11.85 -7.50 -4.53
C ALA A 57 -11.52 -7.16 -5.99
N THR A 58 -12.10 -6.09 -6.51
CA THR A 58 -11.83 -5.55 -7.84
C THR A 58 -10.37 -5.12 -7.96
N ALA A 59 -9.84 -4.32 -7.03
CA ALA A 59 -8.44 -3.89 -7.06
C ALA A 59 -7.47 -5.09 -7.03
N ILE A 60 -7.73 -6.09 -6.18
CA ILE A 60 -6.93 -7.32 -6.11
C ILE A 60 -6.97 -8.08 -7.43
N ALA A 61 -8.16 -8.28 -7.99
CA ALA A 61 -8.35 -9.01 -9.24
C ALA A 61 -7.66 -8.33 -10.42
N THR A 62 -7.57 -7.00 -10.43
CA THR A 62 -7.09 -6.23 -11.60
C THR A 62 -5.70 -5.61 -11.44
N GLN A 63 -5.04 -5.71 -10.28
CA GLN A 63 -3.69 -5.14 -10.07
C GLN A 63 -2.68 -5.52 -11.16
N HIS A 64 -2.80 -6.72 -11.72
CA HIS A 64 -1.95 -7.23 -12.79
C HIS A 64 -2.01 -6.41 -14.08
N LEU A 65 -3.11 -5.67 -14.34
CA LEU A 65 -3.24 -4.78 -15.51
C LEU A 65 -2.24 -3.62 -15.46
N ALA A 66 -1.79 -3.24 -14.26
CA ALA A 66 -0.78 -2.20 -14.05
C ALA A 66 0.65 -2.73 -14.23
N ASP A 67 0.89 -4.04 -14.24
CA ASP A 67 2.24 -4.58 -14.30
C ASP A 67 2.91 -4.29 -15.64
N ARG A 68 4.16 -3.85 -15.58
CA ARG A 68 5.07 -3.59 -16.72
C ARG A 68 6.43 -4.24 -16.49
N GLY A 69 6.53 -5.24 -15.61
CA GLY A 69 7.74 -6.02 -15.34
C GLY A 69 8.56 -5.54 -14.14
N TYR A 70 8.04 -4.62 -13.34
CA TYR A 70 8.73 -4.06 -12.16
C TYR A 70 7.92 -4.19 -10.86
N GLY A 71 6.75 -4.82 -10.93
CA GLY A 71 5.86 -5.04 -9.80
C GLY A 71 4.66 -4.10 -9.81
N SER A 72 3.53 -4.66 -9.40
CA SER A 72 2.26 -3.97 -9.20
C SER A 72 1.64 -4.40 -7.87
N GLY A 73 0.64 -3.66 -7.42
CA GLY A 73 -0.08 -4.01 -6.21
C GLY A 73 -1.35 -3.22 -6.00
N VAL A 74 -1.91 -3.39 -4.81
CA VAL A 74 -3.09 -2.69 -4.33
C VAL A 74 -2.67 -1.62 -3.34
N GLY A 75 -3.37 -0.48 -3.35
CA GLY A 75 -3.24 0.58 -2.37
C GLY A 75 -4.62 0.97 -1.83
N PHE A 76 -4.62 1.61 -0.67
CA PHE A 76 -5.80 2.22 -0.06
C PHE A 76 -5.57 3.72 0.05
N VAL A 77 -6.60 4.51 -0.25
CA VAL A 77 -6.53 5.97 -0.17
C VAL A 77 -7.15 6.40 1.15
N PHE A 78 -6.33 6.95 2.05
CA PHE A 78 -6.78 7.53 3.33
C PHE A 78 -7.35 8.93 3.10
N THR A 79 -8.45 9.24 3.79
CA THR A 79 -9.22 10.47 3.66
C THR A 79 -9.77 10.90 5.01
N ASP A 80 -10.16 12.17 5.14
CA ASP A 80 -10.80 12.67 6.36
C ASP A 80 -12.18 12.03 6.66
N ALA A 81 -12.75 11.30 5.69
CA ALA A 81 -14.07 10.65 5.83
C ALA A 81 -13.98 9.22 6.40
N ASP A 82 -12.79 8.62 6.41
CA ASP A 82 -12.56 7.30 7.01
C ASP A 82 -11.87 7.44 8.38
N PRO A 83 -12.05 6.44 9.27
CA PRO A 83 -11.51 6.53 10.63
C PRO A 83 -10.04 6.07 10.72
N PHE A 84 -9.36 5.87 9.59
CA PHE A 84 -8.06 5.22 9.54
C PHE A 84 -6.92 6.22 9.39
N PHE A 85 -5.74 5.84 9.84
CA PHE A 85 -4.49 6.49 9.50
C PHE A 85 -3.45 5.42 9.15
N CYS A 86 -2.33 5.82 8.56
CA CYS A 86 -1.20 4.93 8.32
C CYS A 86 0.08 5.57 8.83
N ALA A 87 0.76 4.90 9.76
CA ALA A 87 2.13 5.22 10.11
C ALA A 87 3.07 4.35 9.27
N ASP A 88 3.82 4.98 8.36
CA ASP A 88 4.83 4.33 7.53
C ASP A 88 6.22 4.47 8.17
N VAL A 89 6.87 3.35 8.45
CA VAL A 89 8.20 3.29 9.06
C VAL A 89 9.20 2.75 8.05
N ASP A 90 9.86 3.66 7.36
CA ASP A 90 10.86 3.34 6.34
C ASP A 90 12.15 2.78 6.93
N GLY A 91 12.73 1.79 6.25
CA GLY A 91 14.05 1.25 6.59
C GLY A 91 14.15 0.61 7.98
N ALA A 92 13.02 0.22 8.56
CA ALA A 92 12.89 -0.41 9.87
C ALA A 92 13.57 -1.77 10.00
N HIS A 93 13.87 -2.50 8.91
CA HIS A 93 14.54 -3.80 8.96
C HIS A 93 15.97 -3.74 8.39
N ASP A 94 16.93 -4.27 9.14
CA ASP A 94 18.34 -4.34 8.75
C ASP A 94 18.76 -5.68 8.10
N GLY A 95 17.84 -6.65 8.05
CA GLY A 95 18.08 -8.01 7.55
C GLY A 95 18.06 -9.08 8.64
N SER A 96 18.13 -8.67 9.91
CA SER A 96 18.07 -9.54 11.08
C SER A 96 17.00 -9.11 12.07
N ALA A 97 16.87 -7.80 12.32
CA ALA A 97 15.98 -7.25 13.34
C ALA A 97 15.21 -6.01 12.85
N TRP A 98 14.07 -5.78 13.51
CA TRP A 98 13.33 -4.53 13.43
C TRP A 98 13.96 -3.46 14.31
N SER A 99 13.90 -2.21 13.86
CA SER A 99 14.44 -1.06 14.56
C SER A 99 13.69 -0.80 15.88
N PRO A 100 14.35 -0.20 16.88
CA PRO A 100 13.68 0.17 18.14
C PRO A 100 12.44 1.04 17.92
N LEU A 101 12.48 1.99 16.97
CA LEU A 101 11.34 2.85 16.65
C LEU A 101 10.16 2.05 16.08
N ALA A 102 10.43 1.07 15.21
CA ALA A 102 9.38 0.21 14.68
C ALA A 102 8.72 -0.61 15.78
N LEU A 103 9.51 -1.19 16.67
CA LEU A 103 9.01 -1.96 17.82
C LEU A 103 8.21 -1.07 18.79
N GLU A 104 8.67 0.14 19.04
CA GLU A 104 7.98 1.13 19.87
C GLU A 104 6.61 1.51 19.28
N LEU A 105 6.55 1.83 17.98
CA LEU A 105 5.31 2.21 17.31
C LEU A 105 4.31 1.05 17.29
N VAL A 106 4.75 -0.18 17.00
CA VAL A 106 3.88 -1.36 17.07
C VAL A 106 3.33 -1.56 18.49
N ALA A 107 4.17 -1.40 19.51
CA ALA A 107 3.73 -1.51 20.90
C ALA A 107 2.78 -0.37 21.32
N ARG A 108 2.88 0.80 20.70
CA ARG A 108 2.03 1.97 20.97
C ARG A 108 0.60 1.80 20.45
N PHE A 109 0.40 0.96 19.44
CA PHE A 109 -0.91 0.71 18.80
C PHE A 109 -1.32 -0.77 18.92
N PRO A 110 -1.63 -1.26 20.14
CA PRO A 110 -2.02 -2.65 20.33
C PRO A 110 -3.33 -2.95 19.58
N GLY A 111 -3.30 -3.97 18.72
CA GLY A 111 -4.44 -4.39 17.92
C GLY A 111 -4.56 -3.70 16.54
N ALA A 112 -3.68 -2.75 16.23
CA ALA A 112 -3.57 -2.19 14.88
C ALA A 112 -3.12 -3.25 13.87
N ALA A 113 -3.49 -3.06 12.61
CA ALA A 113 -2.98 -3.88 11.53
C ALA A 113 -1.52 -3.51 11.26
N VAL A 114 -0.66 -4.51 11.09
CA VAL A 114 0.75 -4.31 10.77
C VAL A 114 1.11 -5.19 9.57
N GLU A 115 1.64 -4.57 8.52
CA GLU A 115 2.16 -5.28 7.35
C GLU A 115 3.58 -4.84 7.01
N VAL A 116 4.34 -5.75 6.39
CA VAL A 116 5.67 -5.45 5.85
C VAL A 116 5.50 -4.73 4.52
N SER A 117 6.17 -3.59 4.35
CA SER A 117 6.08 -2.80 3.13
C SER A 117 6.64 -3.54 1.92
N HIS A 118 6.26 -3.13 0.70
CA HIS A 118 6.72 -3.72 -0.56
C HIS A 118 8.25 -3.89 -0.67
N SER A 119 9.02 -3.02 0.00
CA SER A 119 10.49 -3.11 0.00
C SER A 119 11.05 -4.28 0.83
N GLY A 120 10.23 -4.92 1.65
CA GLY A 120 10.64 -5.92 2.65
C GLY A 120 11.36 -5.32 3.87
N ARG A 121 11.50 -3.98 3.93
CA ARG A 121 12.33 -3.30 4.94
C ARG A 121 11.62 -2.26 5.77
N GLY A 122 10.33 -2.00 5.51
CA GLY A 122 9.52 -1.07 6.29
C GLY A 122 8.28 -1.73 6.84
N LEU A 123 7.56 -1.01 7.69
CA LEU A 123 6.26 -1.42 8.22
C LEU A 123 5.22 -0.35 7.89
N HIS A 124 4.01 -0.78 7.54
CA HIS A 124 2.82 0.04 7.65
C HIS A 124 2.05 -0.39 8.90
N ILE A 125 1.68 0.58 9.74
CA ILE A 125 0.82 0.39 10.92
C ILE A 125 -0.46 1.18 10.68
N ILE A 126 -1.60 0.48 10.66
CA ILE A 126 -2.91 1.00 10.26
C ILE A 126 -3.94 0.74 11.35
#